data_AF-A0A815DWU4-F1
#
_entry.id   AF-A0A815DWU4-F1
#
_cell.length_a   1.000
_cell.length_b   1.000
_cell.length_c   1.000
_cell.angle_alpha   90.00
_cell.angle_beta   90.00
_cell.angle_gamma   90.00
#
_symmetry.space_group_name_H-M   'P 1'
#
loop_
_entity.id
_entity.type
_entity.pdbx_description
1 polymer ?
#
loop_
_entity_poly.entity_id
_entity_poly.type
_entity_poly.pdbx_seq_one_letter_code
_entity_poly.pdbx_strand_id
1 'polypeptide(L)'
;MTSSSTLKRRVINPDGNIGTFYNIYRDEVLDQSASIDKYEEIQSYKPVHCEFIDDSIEEFQNLLKWINIEGDLRVNILLKSELRTGVAALIDHQYKIDKYTRIMHYFCMYHERRILDNSTEAREHCKPIPNDLLATHIISAVSF
;
A
#
# COMPACT_ATOMS: atom_id res chain seq x y z
N MET A 1 14.51 -10.02 22.92
CA MET A 1 13.46 -9.02 22.65
C MET A 1 13.59 -8.60 21.21
N THR A 2 12.74 -9.11 20.32
CA THR A 2 12.71 -8.71 18.91
C THR A 2 11.96 -7.38 18.80
N SER A 3 12.65 -6.31 18.43
CA SER A 3 12.01 -5.03 18.13
C SER A 3 11.16 -5.19 16.88
N SER A 4 9.83 -5.06 16.99
CA SER A 4 8.96 -4.98 15.81
C SER A 4 9.11 -3.59 15.20
N SER A 5 9.73 -3.49 14.02
CA SER A 5 9.77 -2.24 13.26
C SER A 5 8.49 -2.10 12.44
N THR A 6 7.77 -0.99 12.61
CA THR A 6 6.60 -0.67 11.79
C THR A 6 7.07 -0.11 10.45
N LEU A 7 6.56 -0.66 9.34
CA LEU A 7 6.78 -0.14 8.00
C LEU A 7 5.48 0.45 7.46
N LYS A 8 5.55 1.69 6.96
CA LYS A 8 4.45 2.32 6.22
C LYS A 8 4.71 2.16 4.72
N ARG A 9 3.68 1.75 3.97
CA ARG A 9 3.77 1.48 2.53
C ARG A 9 2.45 1.81 1.85
N ARG A 10 2.49 2.25 0.58
CA ARG A 10 1.28 2.31 -0.25
C ARG A 10 0.82 0.92 -0.69
N VAL A 11 -0.49 0.74 -0.71
CA VAL A 11 -1.12 -0.50 -1.12
C VAL A 11 -1.29 -0.50 -2.65
N ILE A 12 -0.78 -1.53 -3.33
CA ILE A 12 -1.11 -1.77 -4.75
C ILE A 12 -2.36 -2.62 -4.87
N ASN A 13 -2.42 -3.73 -4.11
CA ASN A 13 -3.58 -4.62 -4.07
C ASN A 13 -4.44 -4.31 -2.84
N PRO A 14 -5.69 -3.82 -3.00
CA PRO A 14 -6.57 -3.46 -1.90
C PRO A 14 -7.10 -4.64 -1.06
N ASP A 15 -6.80 -5.89 -1.41
CA ASP A 15 -7.35 -7.08 -0.75
C ASP A 15 -6.89 -7.28 0.71
N GLY A 16 -5.97 -6.47 1.21
CA GLY A 16 -5.39 -6.58 2.55
C GLY A 16 -6.28 -6.00 3.66
N ASN A 17 -6.61 -6.82 4.65
CA ASN A 17 -7.28 -6.39 5.88
C ASN A 17 -6.33 -6.39 7.09
N ILE A 18 -6.73 -5.71 8.16
CA ILE A 18 -6.00 -5.74 9.44
C ILE A 18 -5.87 -7.18 9.94
N GLY A 19 -4.67 -7.55 10.35
CA GLY A 19 -4.30 -8.90 10.80
C GLY A 19 -3.91 -9.85 9.68
N THR A 20 -4.04 -9.44 8.41
CA THR A 20 -3.66 -10.30 7.28
C THR A 20 -2.14 -10.37 7.16
N PHE A 21 -1.64 -11.56 6.80
CA PHE A 21 -0.23 -11.77 6.51
C PHE A 21 0.16 -11.15 5.17
N TYR A 22 1.39 -10.63 5.12
CA TYR A 22 1.88 -9.90 3.96
C TYR A 22 3.34 -10.28 3.63
N ASN A 23 3.60 -10.48 2.35
CA ASN A 23 4.93 -10.70 1.79
C ASN A 23 5.43 -9.43 1.10
N ILE A 24 6.36 -8.73 1.74
CA ILE A 24 6.91 -7.48 1.21
C ILE A 24 7.72 -7.67 -0.09
N TYR A 25 8.37 -8.83 -0.24
CA TYR A 25 9.22 -9.10 -1.40
C TYR A 25 8.41 -9.33 -2.66
N ARG A 26 7.15 -9.76 -2.52
CA ARG A 26 6.22 -10.00 -3.63
C ARG A 26 5.08 -8.99 -3.67
N ASP A 27 5.01 -8.06 -2.73
CA ASP A 27 3.88 -7.14 -2.58
C ASP A 27 2.53 -7.88 -2.58
N GLU A 28 2.40 -8.90 -1.74
CA GLU A 28 1.28 -9.84 -1.81
C GLU A 28 0.67 -10.06 -0.44
N VAL A 29 -0.66 -10.00 -0.41
CA VAL A 29 -1.48 -10.39 0.75
C VAL A 29 -1.64 -11.90 0.70
N LEU A 30 -1.26 -12.58 1.79
CA LEU A 30 -1.30 -14.04 1.86
C LEU A 30 -2.62 -14.45 2.51
N ASP A 31 -3.47 -15.15 1.76
CA ASP A 31 -4.82 -15.55 2.19
C ASP A 31 -4.79 -16.72 3.18
N GLN A 32 -4.39 -16.42 4.41
CA GLN A 32 -4.55 -17.28 5.57
C GLN A 32 -5.10 -16.42 6.71
N SER A 33 -6.41 -16.25 6.72
CA SER A 33 -7.14 -15.28 7.54
C SER A 33 -6.86 -15.41 9.04
N ALA A 34 -5.99 -14.53 9.54
CA ALA A 34 -6.06 -13.97 10.88
C ALA A 34 -6.70 -12.58 10.81
N SER A 35 -7.81 -12.43 10.06
CA SER A 35 -8.56 -11.17 10.06
C SER A 35 -8.99 -10.85 11.48
N ILE A 36 -8.64 -9.66 11.94
CA ILE A 36 -8.97 -9.19 13.29
C ILE A 36 -10.21 -8.32 13.18
N ASP A 37 -11.32 -8.77 13.75
CA ASP A 37 -12.58 -8.02 13.75
C ASP A 37 -12.58 -6.86 14.76
N LYS A 38 -11.62 -6.84 15.69
CA LYS A 38 -11.42 -5.76 16.66
C LYS A 38 -10.33 -4.80 16.21
N TYR A 39 -10.75 -3.63 15.74
CA TYR A 39 -9.86 -2.53 15.40
C TYR A 39 -10.41 -1.21 15.94
N GLU A 40 -9.53 -0.25 16.17
CA GLU A 40 -9.91 1.15 16.38
C GLU A 40 -10.05 1.82 15.02
N GLU A 41 -11.16 2.54 14.79
CA GLU A 41 -11.33 3.41 13.63
C GLU A 41 -11.11 4.87 14.06
N ILE A 42 -10.11 5.50 13.46
CA ILE A 42 -9.73 6.88 13.70
C ILE A 42 -10.14 7.68 12.48
N GLN A 43 -11.14 8.55 12.66
CA GLN A 43 -11.45 9.56 11.67
C GLN A 43 -10.26 10.50 11.55
N SER A 44 -9.65 10.50 10.38
CA SER A 44 -8.45 11.27 10.09
C SER A 44 -8.65 11.94 8.73
N TYR A 45 -9.50 12.97 8.74
CA TYR A 45 -9.68 13.83 7.58
C TYR A 45 -8.38 14.56 7.30
N LYS A 46 -7.58 14.01 6.39
CA LYS A 46 -6.47 14.76 5.81
C LYS A 46 -7.01 15.61 4.68
N PRO A 47 -6.54 16.85 4.55
CA PRO A 47 -6.97 17.71 3.46
C PRO A 47 -6.72 17.01 2.13
N VAL A 48 -7.69 17.17 1.23
CA VAL A 48 -7.56 16.74 -0.16
C VAL A 48 -6.28 17.32 -0.73
N HIS A 49 -5.39 16.44 -1.19
CA HIS A 49 -4.23 16.83 -1.93
C HIS A 49 -4.56 16.68 -3.42
N CYS A 50 -4.59 17.80 -4.13
CA CYS A 50 -4.78 17.84 -5.57
C CYS A 50 -3.60 18.60 -6.17
N GLU A 51 -2.88 17.96 -7.07
CA GLU A 51 -1.79 18.58 -7.81
C GLU A 51 -2.00 18.42 -9.32
N PHE A 52 -1.81 19.53 -10.03
CA PHE A 52 -1.69 19.52 -11.48
C PHE A 52 -0.22 19.46 -11.84
N ILE A 53 0.09 18.53 -12.72
CA ILE A 53 1.44 18.31 -13.22
C ILE A 53 1.48 18.88 -14.65
N ASP A 54 2.28 19.94 -14.82
CA ASP A 54 2.53 20.60 -16.11
C ASP A 54 3.90 20.22 -16.69
N ASP A 55 3.97 20.17 -18.03
CA ASP A 55 4.99 19.50 -18.83
C ASP A 55 6.37 20.18 -18.95
N SER A 56 6.81 20.97 -17.96
CA SER A 56 8.10 21.67 -18.07
C SER A 56 9.32 20.85 -17.64
N ILE A 57 9.17 19.56 -17.32
CA ILE A 57 10.27 18.75 -16.75
C ILE A 57 10.69 17.69 -17.77
N GLU A 58 11.90 17.80 -18.33
CA GLU A 58 12.50 16.83 -19.28
C GLU A 58 12.68 15.40 -18.70
N GLU A 59 12.27 15.16 -17.44
CA GLU A 59 12.40 13.90 -16.70
C GLU A 59 11.12 13.02 -16.70
N PHE A 60 10.27 13.09 -17.73
CA PHE A 60 9.04 12.28 -17.85
C PHE A 60 9.27 10.78 -18.14
N GLN A 61 10.16 10.11 -17.40
CA GLN A 61 10.47 8.70 -17.65
C GLN A 61 9.84 7.73 -16.65
N ASN A 62 9.28 8.18 -15.52
CA ASN A 62 8.73 7.25 -14.53
C ASN A 62 7.53 7.82 -13.75
N LEU A 63 6.31 7.55 -14.24
CA LEU A 63 5.05 7.90 -13.58
C LEU A 63 4.97 7.45 -12.12
N LEU A 64 5.49 6.27 -11.78
CA LEU A 64 5.44 5.75 -10.42
C LEU A 64 6.31 6.54 -9.45
N LYS A 65 7.43 7.10 -9.93
CA LYS A 65 8.28 7.97 -9.11
C LYS A 65 7.51 9.23 -8.72
N TRP A 66 6.64 9.73 -9.60
CA TRP A 66 5.89 10.98 -9.42
C TRP A 66 4.78 10.86 -8.39
N ILE A 67 4.00 9.78 -8.43
CA ILE A 67 3.00 9.47 -7.39
C ILE A 67 3.63 9.00 -6.06
N ASN A 68 4.94 9.21 -5.88
CA ASN A 68 5.72 8.92 -4.69
C ASN A 68 5.47 7.48 -4.16
N ILE A 69 5.58 6.52 -5.08
CA ILE A 69 5.65 5.09 -4.82
C ILE A 69 7.08 4.74 -4.41
N GLU A 70 7.20 3.99 -3.31
CA GLU A 70 8.47 3.56 -2.73
C GLU A 70 9.34 2.80 -3.76
N GLY A 71 10.67 2.92 -3.66
CA GLY A 71 11.59 2.40 -4.69
C GLY A 71 11.49 0.89 -4.90
N ASP A 72 11.40 0.13 -3.81
CA ASP A 72 11.21 -1.32 -3.82
C ASP A 72 9.82 -1.71 -4.34
N LEU A 73 8.79 -0.94 -4.00
CA LEU A 73 7.43 -1.11 -4.53
C LEU A 73 7.40 -0.93 -6.05
N ARG A 74 8.12 0.05 -6.61
CA ARG A 74 8.24 0.24 -8.06
C ARG A 74 8.81 -0.98 -8.77
N VAL A 75 9.84 -1.59 -8.21
CA VAL A 75 10.44 -2.80 -8.75
C VAL A 75 9.44 -3.95 -8.71
N ASN A 76 8.72 -4.12 -7.60
CA ASN A 76 7.70 -5.16 -7.49
C ASN A 76 6.56 -4.99 -8.51
N ILE A 77 6.10 -3.76 -8.77
CA ILE A 77 5.07 -3.52 -9.81
C ILE A 77 5.59 -3.92 -11.20
N LEU A 78 6.84 -3.56 -11.52
CA LEU A 78 7.44 -3.86 -12.81
C LEU A 78 7.68 -5.37 -13.02
N LEU A 79 7.97 -6.10 -11.95
CA LEU A 79 8.22 -7.55 -11.99
C LEU A 79 6.93 -8.39 -12.03
N LYS A 80 5.80 -7.87 -11.56
CA LYS A 80 4.52 -8.59 -11.63
C LYS A 80 3.98 -8.62 -13.06
N SER A 81 3.55 -9.82 -13.47
CA SER A 81 2.93 -10.10 -14.78
C SER A 81 1.39 -10.05 -14.75
N GLU A 82 0.78 -9.92 -13.57
CA GLU A 82 -0.67 -9.83 -13.42
C GLU A 82 -1.18 -8.42 -13.74
N LEU A 83 -2.48 -8.34 -14.10
CA LEU A 83 -3.15 -7.08 -14.41
C LEU A 83 -3.00 -6.12 -13.22
N ARG A 84 -2.36 -4.98 -13.44
CA ARG A 84 -2.14 -3.99 -12.38
C ARG A 84 -3.43 -3.23 -12.14
N THR A 85 -3.89 -3.19 -10.90
CA THR A 85 -5.11 -2.47 -10.50
C THR A 85 -4.77 -1.19 -9.75
N GLY A 86 -5.77 -0.31 -9.60
CA GLY A 86 -5.64 0.93 -8.85
C GLY A 86 -4.52 1.83 -9.39
N VAL A 87 -3.68 2.32 -8.49
CA VAL A 87 -2.59 3.25 -8.81
C VAL A 87 -1.49 2.59 -9.67
N ALA A 88 -1.28 1.28 -9.52
CA ALA A 88 -0.28 0.55 -10.32
C ALA A 88 -0.65 0.42 -11.80
N ALA A 89 -1.94 0.57 -12.15
CA ALA A 89 -2.43 0.55 -13.53
C ALA A 89 -1.84 1.70 -14.38
N LEU A 90 -1.28 2.74 -13.76
CA LEU A 90 -0.60 3.83 -14.45
C LEU A 90 0.58 3.35 -15.31
N ILE A 91 1.22 2.22 -15.00
CA ILE A 91 2.29 1.64 -15.84
C ILE A 91 1.72 1.12 -17.16
N ASP A 92 0.49 0.61 -17.13
CA ASP A 92 -0.17 0.05 -18.30
C ASP A 92 -0.86 1.15 -19.15
N HIS A 93 -0.57 2.42 -18.86
CA HIS A 93 -1.07 3.54 -19.65
C HIS A 93 -0.56 3.45 -21.08
N GLN A 94 -1.48 3.21 -22.01
CA GLN A 94 -1.16 2.89 -23.42
C GLN A 94 -0.75 4.11 -24.24
N TYR A 95 -1.08 5.32 -23.78
CA TYR A 95 -0.80 6.54 -24.54
C TYR A 95 0.54 7.13 -24.12
N LYS A 96 1.22 7.71 -25.11
CA LYS A 96 2.44 8.46 -24.86
C LYS A 96 2.08 9.71 -24.06
N ILE A 97 2.77 9.92 -22.94
CA ILE A 97 2.73 11.18 -22.21
C ILE A 97 3.64 12.16 -22.94
N ASP A 98 3.07 13.28 -23.35
CA ASP A 98 3.74 14.36 -24.07
C ASP A 98 3.31 15.73 -23.53
N LYS A 99 3.80 16.80 -24.16
CA LYS A 99 3.53 18.20 -23.80
C LYS A 99 2.05 18.64 -23.86
N TYR A 100 1.16 17.76 -24.29
CA TYR A 100 -0.29 17.99 -24.33
C TYR A 100 -1.03 17.15 -23.29
N THR A 101 -0.31 16.33 -22.53
CA THR A 101 -0.88 15.37 -21.58
C THR A 101 -0.87 15.98 -20.18
N ARG A 102 -2.05 16.37 -19.70
CA ARG A 102 -2.19 16.86 -18.32
C ARG A 102 -2.47 15.72 -17.36
N ILE A 103 -1.69 15.65 -16.29
CA ILE A 103 -1.89 14.68 -15.21
C ILE A 103 -2.43 15.42 -13.98
N MET A 104 -3.55 14.92 -13.47
CA MET A 104 -4.14 15.39 -12.22
C MET A 104 -4.01 14.26 -11.20
N HIS A 105 -3.26 14.49 -10.14
CA HIS A 105 -3.15 13.55 -9.02
C HIS A 105 -4.02 14.03 -7.87
N TYR A 106 -4.98 13.20 -7.48
CA TYR A 106 -5.91 13.44 -6.39
C TYR A 106 -5.71 12.38 -5.32
N PHE A 107 -5.49 12.83 -4.08
CA PHE A 107 -5.37 11.97 -2.92
C PHE A 107 -6.23 12.53 -1.78
N CYS A 108 -7.03 11.66 -1.19
CA CYS A 108 -7.81 11.95 0.01
C CYS A 108 -7.67 10.78 0.98
N MET A 109 -7.64 11.08 2.27
CA MET A 109 -7.64 10.10 3.35
C MET A 109 -8.76 10.51 4.31
N TYR A 110 -9.72 9.61 4.50
CA TYR A 110 -10.93 9.80 5.28
C TYR A 110 -10.78 9.22 6.69
N HIS A 111 -10.23 8.02 6.78
CA HIS A 111 -10.13 7.31 8.06
C HIS A 111 -8.99 6.30 8.05
N GLU A 112 -8.54 5.94 9.25
CA GLU A 112 -7.54 4.92 9.47
C GLU A 112 -8.13 3.88 10.40
N ARG A 113 -7.95 2.60 10.07
CA ARG A 113 -8.22 1.49 10.98
C ARG A 113 -6.88 0.95 11.47
N ARG A 114 -6.76 0.68 12.78
CA ARG A 114 -5.55 0.09 13.37
C ARG A 114 -5.86 -0.93 14.46
N ILE A 115 -4.95 -1.87 14.69
CA ILE A 115 -5.02 -2.77 15.85
C ILE A 115 -4.93 -1.94 17.14
N LEU A 116 -5.72 -2.31 18.15
CA LEU A 116 -5.69 -1.68 19.47
C LEU A 116 -4.29 -1.82 20.09
N ASP A 117 -3.75 -0.73 20.65
CA ASP A 117 -2.41 -0.66 21.25
C ASP A 117 -2.24 -1.50 22.53
N ASN A 118 -3.26 -2.30 22.88
CA ASN A 118 -3.19 -3.25 23.97
C ASN A 118 -2.27 -4.41 23.55
N SER A 119 -1.00 -4.31 23.94
CA SER A 119 0.07 -5.26 23.58
C SER A 119 -0.26 -6.74 23.86
N THR A 120 -1.19 -7.02 24.78
CA THR A 120 -1.68 -8.37 25.09
C THR A 120 -2.69 -8.86 24.06
N GLU A 121 -3.71 -8.06 23.74
CA GLU A 121 -4.74 -8.41 22.73
C GLU A 121 -4.14 -8.46 21.32
N ALA A 122 -3.26 -7.53 20.97
CA ALA A 122 -2.56 -7.53 19.67
C ALA A 122 -1.76 -8.83 19.44
N ARG A 123 -1.16 -9.39 20.51
CA ARG A 123 -0.43 -10.68 20.45
C ARG A 123 -1.36 -11.89 20.38
N GLU A 124 -2.50 -11.84 21.07
CA GLU A 124 -3.52 -12.90 21.00
C GLU A 124 -4.18 -12.97 19.61
N HIS A 125 -4.30 -11.83 18.94
CA HIS A 125 -4.88 -11.72 17.62
C HIS A 125 -3.92 -12.04 16.47
N CYS A 126 -2.60 -11.90 16.70
CA CYS A 126 -1.58 -12.36 15.76
C CYS A 126 -1.40 -13.88 15.90
N LYS A 127 -2.13 -14.66 15.11
CA LYS A 127 -1.87 -16.11 14.99
C LYS A 127 -0.40 -16.33 14.60
N PRO A 128 0.26 -17.39 15.12
CA PRO A 128 1.60 -17.73 14.66
C PRO A 128 1.57 -17.97 13.15
N ILE A 129 2.54 -17.37 12.44
CA ILE A 129 2.74 -17.57 11.01
C ILE A 129 2.92 -19.08 10.80
N PRO A 130 2.08 -19.75 9.99
CA PRO A 130 2.29 -21.15 9.66
C PRO A 130 3.67 -21.33 9.03
N ASN A 131 4.40 -22.40 9.39
CA ASN A 131 5.79 -22.59 8.98
C ASN A 131 6.00 -22.59 7.45
N ASP A 132 4.94 -22.86 6.67
CA ASP A 132 4.97 -22.90 5.21
C ASP A 132 4.54 -21.57 4.55
N LEU A 133 4.21 -20.55 5.34
CA LEU A 133 3.78 -19.26 4.86
C LEU A 133 4.98 -18.34 4.66
N LEU A 134 5.17 -17.82 3.43
CA LEU A 134 6.21 -16.84 3.10
C LEU A 134 5.88 -15.42 3.63
N ALA A 135 5.20 -15.34 4.78
CA ALA A 135 4.83 -14.08 5.39
C ALA A 135 6.05 -13.40 6.01
N THR A 136 6.14 -12.09 5.82
CA THR A 136 7.21 -11.25 6.37
C THR A 136 6.68 -10.24 7.37
N HIS A 137 5.43 -9.84 7.20
CA HIS A 137 4.76 -8.80 7.97
C HIS A 137 3.30 -9.19 8.22
N ILE A 138 2.68 -8.49 9.17
CA ILE A 138 1.24 -8.50 9.42
C ILE A 138 0.75 -7.07 9.23
N ILE A 139 -0.41 -6.90 8.59
CA ILE A 139 -1.02 -5.58 8.44
C ILE A 139 -1.59 -5.14 9.80
N SER A 140 -0.98 -4.14 10.41
CA SER A 140 -1.42 -3.60 11.70
C SER A 140 -2.32 -2.37 11.60
N ALA A 141 -2.27 -1.66 10.46
CA ALA A 141 -3.11 -0.50 10.20
C ALA A 141 -3.35 -0.33 8.68
N VAL A 142 -4.50 0.21 8.32
CA VAL A 142 -4.90 0.53 6.94
C VAL A 142 -5.52 1.92 6.94
N SER A 143 -5.08 2.79 6.03
CA SER A 143 -5.65 4.11 5.81
C SER A 143 -6.44 4.14 4.51
N PHE A 144 -7.64 4.73 4.56
CA PHE A 144 -8.59 4.91 3.46
C PHE A 144 -8.76 6.38 3.14
#